data_AF-A0AA89C248-F1
#
_entry.id   AF-A0AA89C248-F1
#
_cell.length_a   1.000
_cell.length_b   1.000
_cell.length_c   1.000
_cell.angle_alpha   90.00
_cell.angle_beta   90.00
_cell.angle_gamma   90.00
#
_symmetry.space_group_name_H-M   'P 1'
#
loop_
_entity.id
_entity.type
_entity.pdbx_description
1 polymer ?
#
loop_
_entity_poly.entity_id
_entity_poly.type
_entity_poly.pdbx_seq_one_letter_code
_entity_poly.pdbx_strand_id
1 'polypeptide(L)'
;EERENSDSQFSLPCIECVIPYRVTHRGEIDEGDHIIYAGAVYDHHAIITEIAPDERDENNIKRAKVTLIHATNTKLGVFSGLSKVFGGKAEIRRTVDYFDFETSKIMIVKYFNAPFKATDVIRRAEGELEKQDFRYHLFGNNCEHFATYCVTNERFSMQVTKLKMTLRMFLSLRFVALSNEKLRNQVAYERGLICKMCFERNNKLFEAEKKPIKEKADVQKGDIITFSYWNLYHDAIVLEVHEDKVGHRNKVDLTFAHYAFCGQSEHYTIKQKRKTFPLNGSVTVTMYTSPPFKVYTSKETVDRAKMRIDEQQFAFFANDSSHFARWCKFKLSHSS
;
A
#
# COMPACT_ATOMS: atom_id res chain seq x y z
N GLU A 1 -33.96 19.48 -28.04
CA GLU A 1 -33.84 19.33 -26.57
C GLU A 1 -33.57 17.87 -26.25
N GLU A 2 -32.32 17.45 -26.40
CA GLU A 2 -31.87 16.12 -25.98
C GLU A 2 -31.50 16.20 -24.51
N ARG A 3 -32.26 15.49 -23.67
CA ARG A 3 -31.92 15.27 -22.27
C ARG A 3 -30.79 14.25 -22.22
N GLU A 4 -29.59 14.72 -21.92
CA GLU A 4 -28.50 13.86 -21.48
C GLU A 4 -28.94 13.08 -20.25
N ASN A 5 -29.03 11.76 -20.44
CA ASN A 5 -29.18 10.78 -19.37
C ASN A 5 -27.93 10.88 -18.49
N SER A 6 -28.08 11.49 -17.31
CA SER A 6 -27.08 11.40 -16.25
C SER A 6 -27.11 9.97 -15.68
N ASP A 7 -26.33 9.08 -16.28
CA ASP A 7 -25.93 7.81 -15.68
C ASP A 7 -25.06 8.11 -14.45
N SER A 8 -25.70 8.41 -13.32
CA SER A 8 -25.06 8.34 -12.00
C SER A 8 -24.97 6.86 -11.58
N GLN A 9 -24.28 6.07 -12.39
CA GLN A 9 -23.97 4.69 -12.07
C GLN A 9 -22.70 4.73 -11.20
N PHE A 10 -22.86 4.52 -9.88
CA PHE A 10 -21.81 4.47 -8.86
C PHE A 10 -20.40 4.19 -9.42
N SER A 11 -19.65 5.25 -9.73
CA SER A 11 -18.26 5.13 -10.13
C SER A 11 -17.47 4.78 -8.89
N LEU A 12 -17.17 3.49 -8.73
CA LEU A 12 -16.33 3.04 -7.62
C LEU A 12 -14.97 3.75 -7.72
N PRO A 13 -14.41 4.23 -6.59
CA PRO A 13 -13.13 4.92 -6.61
C PRO A 13 -12.06 3.98 -7.17
N CYS A 14 -11.19 4.53 -8.01
CA CYS A 14 -10.11 3.76 -8.65
C CYS A 14 -9.24 3.07 -7.59
N ILE A 15 -9.16 1.74 -7.64
CA ILE A 15 -8.49 0.95 -6.59
C ILE A 15 -6.95 1.16 -6.56
N GLU A 16 -6.39 1.62 -7.67
CA GLU A 16 -4.96 1.89 -7.89
C GLU A 16 -4.58 3.37 -7.65
N CYS A 17 -5.58 4.24 -7.47
CA CYS A 17 -5.34 5.66 -7.15
C CYS A 17 -4.99 5.87 -5.68
N VAL A 18 -5.38 4.94 -4.81
CA VAL A 18 -5.26 5.07 -3.36
C VAL A 18 -4.44 3.91 -2.83
N ILE A 19 -3.16 4.19 -2.58
CA ILE A 19 -2.19 3.18 -2.17
C ILE A 19 -1.63 3.57 -0.80
N PRO A 20 -1.77 2.70 0.22
CA PRO A 20 -1.08 2.88 1.48
C PRO A 20 0.39 2.48 1.35
N TYR A 21 1.29 3.30 1.91
CA TYR A 21 2.73 3.12 1.93
C TYR A 21 3.21 3.08 3.36
N ARG A 22 4.00 2.07 3.74
CA ARG A 22 4.62 2.05 5.06
C ARG A 22 5.59 3.21 5.19
N VAL A 23 5.52 3.90 6.32
CA VAL A 23 6.43 4.95 6.71
C VAL A 23 7.46 4.35 7.65
N THR A 24 8.72 4.70 7.42
CA THR A 24 9.87 4.13 8.13
C THR A 24 10.73 5.19 8.80
N HIS A 25 10.51 6.46 8.49
CA HIS A 25 11.18 7.58 9.13
C HIS A 25 10.37 8.87 8.94
N ARG A 26 10.65 9.87 9.78
CA ARG A 26 9.98 11.17 9.79
C ARG A 26 9.94 11.87 8.43
N GLY A 27 11.01 11.79 7.65
CA GLY A 27 11.11 12.46 6.33
C GLY A 27 10.15 11.93 5.26
N GLU A 28 9.37 10.88 5.56
CA GLU A 28 8.36 10.32 4.66
C GLU A 28 6.92 10.76 4.98
N ILE A 29 6.72 11.61 6.00
CA ILE A 29 5.41 12.20 6.33
C ILE A 29 5.43 13.71 6.18
N ASP A 30 4.33 14.27 5.69
CA ASP A 30 4.12 15.71 5.57
C ASP A 30 2.76 16.14 6.14
N GLU A 31 2.63 17.43 6.44
CA GLU A 31 1.34 18.00 6.80
C GLU A 31 0.35 17.82 5.63
N GLY A 32 -0.91 17.52 5.97
CA GLY A 32 -1.95 17.17 5.00
C GLY A 32 -1.93 15.71 4.56
N ASP A 33 -0.95 14.90 4.95
CA ASP A 33 -0.98 13.46 4.67
C ASP A 33 -2.15 12.77 5.40
N HIS A 34 -2.83 11.89 4.68
CA HIS A 34 -3.72 10.90 5.26
C HIS A 34 -2.89 9.72 5.76
N ILE A 35 -2.93 9.46 7.05
CA ILE A 35 -2.22 8.37 7.70
C ILE A 35 -3.14 7.25 8.17
N ILE A 36 -2.57 6.04 8.24
CA ILE A 36 -3.15 4.86 8.87
C ILE A 36 -2.18 4.41 9.96
N TYR A 37 -2.66 4.15 11.16
CA TYR A 37 -1.84 3.63 12.26
C TYR A 37 -2.64 2.65 13.11
N ALA A 38 -1.94 1.82 13.88
CA ALA A 38 -2.56 0.80 14.71
C ALA A 38 -3.50 1.44 15.76
N GLY A 39 -4.81 1.23 15.62
CA GLY A 39 -5.79 1.57 16.63
C GLY A 39 -6.05 0.43 17.59
N ALA A 40 -6.85 0.68 18.64
CA ALA A 40 -7.15 -0.32 19.68
C ALA A 40 -7.95 -1.54 19.17
N VAL A 41 -8.73 -1.36 18.10
CA VAL A 41 -9.66 -2.39 17.58
C VAL A 41 -9.50 -2.61 16.07
N TYR A 42 -9.08 -1.59 15.34
CA TYR A 42 -8.88 -1.63 13.90
C TYR A 42 -7.86 -0.56 13.48
N ASP A 43 -7.35 -0.65 12.26
CA ASP A 43 -6.44 0.34 11.68
C ASP A 43 -7.14 1.71 11.62
N HIS A 44 -6.57 2.70 12.30
CA HIS A 44 -7.17 4.01 12.48
C HIS A 44 -6.64 5.01 11.46
N HIS A 45 -7.52 5.86 10.93
CA HIS A 45 -7.21 6.80 9.87
C HIS A 45 -7.27 8.25 10.40
N ALA A 46 -6.32 9.09 9.99
CA ALA A 46 -6.27 10.49 10.39
C ALA A 46 -5.66 11.38 9.30
N ILE A 47 -5.83 12.69 9.42
CA ILE A 47 -5.10 13.70 8.65
C ILE A 47 -4.07 14.36 9.58
N ILE A 48 -2.82 14.43 9.14
CA ILE A 48 -1.78 15.20 9.83
C ILE A 48 -2.05 16.69 9.57
N THR A 49 -2.15 17.50 10.62
CA THR A 49 -2.31 18.96 10.49
C THR A 49 -1.07 19.75 10.88
N GLU A 50 -0.20 19.16 11.70
CA GLU A 50 1.04 19.79 12.14
C GLU A 50 2.03 18.69 12.48
N ILE A 51 3.30 18.92 12.17
CA ILE A 51 4.38 18.05 12.65
C ILE A 51 5.42 18.90 13.38
N ALA A 52 5.54 18.67 14.68
CA ALA A 52 6.51 19.37 15.50
C ALA A 52 7.95 18.92 15.16
N PRO A 53 8.96 19.73 15.52
CA PRO A 53 10.36 19.31 15.42
C PRO A 53 10.62 17.99 16.14
N ASP A 54 11.61 17.22 15.67
CA ASP A 54 11.99 15.95 16.29
C ASP A 54 12.26 16.12 17.79
N GLU A 55 11.47 15.41 18.61
CA GLU A 55 11.72 15.28 20.04
C GLU A 55 12.36 13.90 20.30
N ARG A 56 13.31 13.86 21.23
CA ARG A 56 13.87 12.61 21.75
C ARG A 56 13.12 12.29 23.04
N ASP A 57 12.65 11.06 23.18
CA ASP A 57 12.09 10.61 24.45
C ASP A 57 13.20 10.43 25.51
N GLU A 58 12.80 10.10 26.74
CA GLU A 58 13.70 9.83 27.87
C GLU A 58 14.73 8.71 27.61
N ASN A 59 14.47 7.85 26.61
CA ASN A 59 15.34 6.76 26.17
C ASN A 59 16.14 7.09 24.91
N ASN A 60 16.16 8.37 24.51
CA ASN A 60 16.86 8.89 23.33
C ASN A 60 16.32 8.36 21.98
N ILE A 61 15.09 7.83 21.97
CA ILE A 61 14.39 7.35 20.77
C ILE A 61 13.80 8.57 20.06
N LYS A 62 14.05 8.68 18.76
CA LYS A 62 13.46 9.75 17.94
C LYS A 62 11.97 9.48 17.76
N ARG A 63 11.12 10.39 18.23
CA ARG A 63 9.67 10.35 18.00
C ARG A 63 9.24 11.60 17.26
N ALA A 64 8.37 11.41 16.27
CA ALA A 64 7.69 12.54 15.64
C ALA A 64 6.43 12.85 16.43
N LYS A 65 6.38 14.03 17.04
CA LYS A 65 5.16 14.56 17.64
C LYS A 65 4.30 15.16 16.53
N VAL A 66 3.10 14.62 16.36
CA VAL A 66 2.18 14.98 15.29
C VAL A 66 0.85 15.44 15.86
N THR A 67 0.26 16.47 15.27
CA THR A 67 -1.13 16.86 15.52
C THR A 67 -1.99 16.25 14.44
N LEU A 68 -3.05 15.56 14.86
CA LEU A 68 -3.94 14.78 14.01
C LEU A 68 -5.37 15.28 14.14
N ILE A 69 -6.10 15.30 13.02
CA ILE A 69 -7.56 15.36 13.03
C ILE A 69 -8.10 14.03 12.53
N HIS A 70 -9.03 13.45 13.30
CA HIS A 70 -9.63 12.17 12.95
C HIS A 70 -11.04 12.02 13.53
N ALA A 71 -11.87 11.19 12.88
CA ALA A 71 -13.14 10.77 13.44
C ALA A 71 -12.92 9.63 14.45
N THR A 72 -13.52 9.71 15.64
CA THR A 72 -13.44 8.68 16.68
C THR A 72 -14.79 8.40 17.33
N ASN A 73 -14.95 7.21 17.91
CA ASN A 73 -16.11 6.87 18.74
C ASN A 73 -15.90 7.37 20.17
N THR A 74 -16.87 8.07 20.75
CA THR A 74 -16.82 8.54 22.14
C THR A 74 -16.80 7.36 23.15
N LYS A 75 -16.00 7.48 24.22
CA LYS A 75 -15.74 6.43 25.26
C LYS A 75 -16.97 5.88 25.99
N LEU A 76 -18.15 6.52 25.89
CA LEU A 76 -19.39 6.01 26.49
C LEU A 76 -19.93 4.72 25.81
N GLY A 77 -19.41 4.33 24.64
CA GLY A 77 -19.79 3.10 23.95
C GLY A 77 -18.96 1.85 24.26
N VAL A 78 -17.87 1.97 25.04
CA VAL A 78 -16.91 0.87 25.22
C VAL A 78 -17.31 -0.09 26.35
N PHE A 79 -18.14 0.35 27.31
CA PHE A 79 -18.46 -0.41 28.53
C PHE A 79 -19.77 -1.23 28.51
N SER A 80 -20.56 -1.21 27.44
CA SER A 80 -21.74 -2.10 27.34
C SER A 80 -21.67 -2.93 26.06
N GLY A 81 -21.51 -4.24 26.20
CA GLY A 81 -21.37 -5.20 25.10
C GLY A 81 -22.56 -5.32 24.13
N LEU A 82 -23.59 -4.48 24.25
CA LEU A 82 -24.81 -4.54 23.45
C LEU A 82 -25.05 -3.33 22.54
N SER A 83 -24.31 -2.22 22.67
CA SER A 83 -24.40 -1.06 21.76
C SER A 83 -23.44 -1.12 20.56
N LYS A 84 -22.56 -2.13 20.50
CA LYS A 84 -21.48 -2.28 19.50
C LYS A 84 -21.95 -2.46 18.04
N VAL A 85 -23.25 -2.64 17.80
CA VAL A 85 -23.84 -2.80 16.46
C VAL A 85 -24.62 -1.55 16.01
N PHE A 86 -24.99 -0.65 16.94
CA PHE A 86 -25.80 0.54 16.66
C PHE A 86 -25.02 1.81 17.04
N GLY A 87 -24.31 2.35 16.05
CA GLY A 87 -23.66 3.68 16.00
C GLY A 87 -23.60 4.50 17.29
N GLY A 88 -22.42 4.54 17.91
CA GLY A 88 -22.11 5.59 18.89
C GLY A 88 -22.01 6.96 18.23
N LYS A 89 -22.17 8.03 19.03
CA LYS A 89 -21.87 9.39 18.55
C LYS A 89 -20.37 9.45 18.20
N ALA A 90 -20.05 9.62 16.92
CA ALA A 90 -18.70 10.02 16.55
C ALA A 90 -18.51 11.48 16.81
N GLU A 91 -17.26 11.80 17.06
CA GLU A 91 -16.79 13.16 17.09
C GLU A 91 -15.52 13.21 16.25
N ILE A 92 -15.41 14.24 15.43
CA ILE A 92 -14.14 14.61 14.83
C ILE A 92 -13.36 15.32 15.93
N ARG A 93 -12.14 14.88 16.19
CA ARG A 93 -11.32 15.43 17.26
C ARG A 93 -9.94 15.76 16.74
N ARG A 94 -9.34 16.77 17.36
CA ARG A 94 -7.92 17.04 17.26
C ARG A 94 -7.19 16.34 18.42
N THR A 95 -6.16 15.59 18.11
CA THR A 95 -5.31 14.92 19.11
C THR A 95 -3.84 15.14 18.78
N VAL A 96 -2.99 15.02 19.79
CA VAL A 96 -1.54 14.95 19.62
C VAL A 96 -1.12 13.49 19.83
N ASP A 97 -0.30 12.97 18.92
CA ASP A 97 0.23 11.61 19.00
C ASP A 97 1.75 11.62 18.80
N TYR A 98 2.40 10.52 19.20
CA TYR A 98 3.85 10.34 19.12
C TYR A 98 4.17 9.10 18.29
N PHE A 99 4.75 9.34 17.12
CA PHE A 99 5.08 8.27 16.18
C PHE A 99 6.52 7.80 16.37
N ASP A 100 6.64 6.54 16.77
CA ASP A 100 7.87 5.77 16.74
C ASP A 100 7.91 4.95 15.44
N PHE A 101 8.75 5.34 14.48
CA PHE A 101 8.81 4.70 13.17
C PHE A 101 9.45 3.30 13.17
N GLU A 102 10.08 2.89 14.26
CA GLU A 102 10.65 1.54 14.38
C GLU A 102 9.56 0.54 14.79
N THR A 103 8.74 0.92 15.77
CA THR A 103 7.75 0.02 16.38
C THR A 103 6.32 0.23 15.88
N SER A 104 5.98 1.47 15.52
CA SER A 104 4.62 1.82 15.09
C SER A 104 4.40 1.39 13.64
N LYS A 105 3.31 0.66 13.40
CA LYS A 105 2.86 0.30 12.05
C LYS A 105 2.14 1.50 11.42
N ILE A 106 2.91 2.48 10.96
CA ILE A 106 2.39 3.70 10.34
C ILE A 106 2.43 3.56 8.82
N MET A 107 1.33 3.93 8.19
CA MET A 107 1.21 4.04 6.74
C MET A 107 0.74 5.45 6.37
N ILE A 108 1.19 5.94 5.21
CA ILE A 108 0.59 7.10 4.53
C ILE A 108 -0.21 6.61 3.35
N VAL A 109 -1.37 7.20 3.11
CA VAL A 109 -2.20 6.92 1.96
C VAL A 109 -1.89 7.97 0.90
N LYS A 110 -1.21 7.57 -0.18
CA LYS A 110 -0.99 8.46 -1.32
C LYS A 110 -2.11 8.29 -2.33
N TYR A 111 -2.54 9.45 -2.83
CA TYR A 111 -3.63 9.62 -3.78
C TYR A 111 -3.04 10.17 -5.08
N PHE A 112 -2.98 9.34 -6.13
CA PHE A 112 -2.36 9.76 -7.40
C PHE A 112 -3.11 10.88 -8.10
N ASN A 113 -4.43 10.97 -7.86
CA ASN A 113 -5.30 11.96 -8.46
C ASN A 113 -5.97 12.81 -7.38
N ALA A 114 -5.22 13.17 -6.32
CA ALA A 114 -5.75 14.05 -5.28
C ALA A 114 -6.12 15.42 -5.90
N PRO A 115 -7.37 15.86 -5.80
CA PRO A 115 -7.78 17.17 -6.32
C PRO A 115 -7.28 18.33 -5.45
N PHE A 116 -6.82 18.06 -4.23
CA PHE A 116 -6.47 19.09 -3.25
C PHE A 116 -5.00 19.02 -2.84
N LYS A 117 -4.42 20.20 -2.60
CA LYS A 117 -3.09 20.34 -1.99
C LYS A 117 -3.17 20.15 -0.47
N ALA A 118 -2.03 19.89 0.17
CA ALA A 118 -1.93 19.70 1.62
C ALA A 118 -2.67 20.78 2.44
N THR A 119 -2.47 22.06 2.10
CA THR A 119 -3.13 23.18 2.79
C THR A 119 -4.66 23.14 2.70
N ASP A 120 -5.20 22.74 1.54
CA ASP A 120 -6.64 22.55 1.36
C ASP A 120 -7.15 21.32 2.12
N VAL A 121 -6.39 20.22 2.15
CA VAL A 121 -6.74 19.02 2.93
C VAL A 121 -6.84 19.36 4.42
N ILE A 122 -5.87 20.11 4.96
CA ILE A 122 -5.87 20.56 6.35
C ILE A 122 -7.07 21.48 6.61
N ARG A 123 -7.29 22.50 5.77
CA ARG A 123 -8.44 23.41 5.88
C ARG A 123 -9.77 22.65 5.87
N ARG A 124 -9.88 21.60 5.06
CA ARG A 124 -11.07 20.75 5.01
C ARG A 124 -11.23 19.92 6.29
N ALA A 125 -10.15 19.33 6.81
CA ALA A 125 -10.17 18.59 8.07
C ALA A 125 -10.61 19.49 9.24
N GLU A 126 -10.06 20.72 9.31
CA GLU A 126 -10.44 21.74 10.29
C GLU A 126 -11.91 22.16 10.15
N GLY A 127 -12.37 22.40 8.92
CA GLY A 127 -13.77 22.75 8.67
C GLY A 127 -14.76 21.64 9.03
N GLU A 128 -14.34 20.37 9.07
CA GLU A 128 -15.17 19.28 9.57
C GLU A 128 -15.10 19.14 11.10
N LEU A 129 -13.99 19.52 11.74
CA LEU A 129 -13.87 19.58 13.21
C LEU A 129 -14.91 20.54 13.83
N GLU A 130 -15.23 21.62 13.14
CA GLU A 130 -16.24 22.60 13.57
C GLU A 130 -17.68 22.08 13.44
N LYS A 131 -17.92 21.02 12.66
CA LYS A 131 -19.26 20.48 12.40
C LYS A 131 -19.63 19.45 13.48
N GLN A 132 -20.54 19.81 14.38
CA GLN A 132 -20.97 18.96 15.50
C GLN A 132 -21.90 17.79 15.12
N ASP A 133 -22.24 17.62 13.83
CA ASP A 133 -23.31 16.71 13.38
C ASP A 133 -22.80 15.42 12.68
N PHE A 134 -21.55 15.03 12.93
CA PHE A 134 -20.97 13.83 12.31
C PHE A 134 -21.52 12.52 12.91
N ARG A 135 -22.38 11.81 12.17
CA ARG A 135 -22.92 10.50 12.58
C ARG A 135 -22.01 9.35 12.11
N TYR A 136 -21.34 8.69 13.05
CA TYR A 136 -20.46 7.54 12.76
C TYR A 136 -21.23 6.30 12.30
N HIS A 137 -20.64 5.56 11.38
CA HIS A 137 -20.93 4.13 11.20
C HIS A 137 -19.63 3.37 10.97
N LEU A 138 -19.33 2.33 11.78
CA LEU A 138 -18.08 1.54 11.71
C LEU A 138 -17.76 1.07 10.27
N PHE A 139 -18.80 0.79 9.48
CA PHE A 139 -18.69 0.20 8.15
C PHE A 139 -19.11 1.13 7.00
N GLY A 140 -19.52 2.38 7.28
CA GLY A 140 -20.06 3.27 6.24
C GLY A 140 -19.81 4.78 6.44
N ASN A 141 -19.35 5.21 7.61
CA ASN A 141 -18.95 6.59 7.89
C ASN A 141 -17.94 6.62 9.04
N ASN A 142 -16.78 6.01 8.81
CA ASN A 142 -15.71 5.86 9.79
C ASN A 142 -14.56 6.85 9.54
N CYS A 143 -13.46 6.69 10.27
CA CYS A 143 -12.26 7.52 10.10
C CYS A 143 -11.67 7.48 8.68
N GLU A 144 -11.81 6.37 7.95
CA GLU A 144 -11.35 6.27 6.55
C GLU A 144 -12.23 7.12 5.61
N HIS A 145 -13.54 7.15 5.83
CA HIS A 145 -14.46 8.00 5.06
C HIS A 145 -14.20 9.49 5.32
N PHE A 146 -13.91 9.84 6.57
CA PHE A 146 -13.50 11.20 6.93
C PHE A 146 -12.21 11.59 6.21
N ALA A 147 -11.16 10.76 6.30
CA ALA A 147 -9.86 11.08 5.72
C ALA A 147 -9.90 11.11 4.18
N THR A 148 -10.60 10.16 3.54
CA THR A 148 -10.82 10.18 2.08
C THR A 148 -11.58 11.43 1.64
N TYR A 149 -12.60 11.87 2.38
CA TYR A 149 -13.31 13.10 2.06
C TYR A 149 -12.41 14.34 2.16
N CYS A 150 -11.54 14.41 3.17
CA CYS A 150 -10.61 15.53 3.30
C CYS A 150 -9.69 15.61 2.06
N VAL A 151 -9.20 14.47 1.57
CA VAL A 151 -8.24 14.42 0.45
C VAL A 151 -8.91 14.49 -0.94
N THR A 152 -10.13 13.95 -1.10
CA THR A 152 -10.72 13.69 -2.43
C THR A 152 -12.08 14.34 -2.66
N ASN A 153 -12.72 14.89 -1.62
CA ASN A 153 -14.13 15.31 -1.62
C ASN A 153 -15.16 14.17 -1.68
N GLU A 154 -14.71 12.92 -1.68
CA GLU A 154 -15.57 11.75 -1.70
C GLU A 154 -15.41 10.96 -0.40
N ARG A 155 -16.52 10.51 0.17
CA ARG A 155 -16.53 9.64 1.36
C ARG A 155 -16.54 8.19 0.91
N PHE A 156 -15.41 7.49 1.00
CA PHE A 156 -15.35 6.07 0.69
C PHE A 156 -14.40 5.31 1.61
N SER A 157 -14.52 3.98 1.61
CA SER A 157 -13.57 3.07 2.25
C SER A 157 -12.88 2.24 1.18
N MET A 158 -11.54 2.32 1.10
CA MET A 158 -10.76 1.48 0.22
C MET A 158 -10.76 0.04 0.67
N GLN A 159 -10.80 -0.22 1.98
CA GLN A 159 -10.90 -1.58 2.51
C GLN A 159 -12.18 -2.27 2.03
N VAL A 160 -13.34 -1.61 2.19
CA VAL A 160 -14.63 -2.13 1.73
C VAL A 160 -14.68 -2.21 0.20
N THR A 161 -14.16 -1.20 -0.50
CA THR A 161 -14.11 -1.19 -1.97
C THR A 161 -13.29 -2.37 -2.49
N LYS A 162 -12.05 -2.55 -2.00
CA LYS A 162 -11.16 -3.66 -2.41
C LYS A 162 -11.77 -5.03 -2.10
N LEU A 163 -12.43 -5.20 -0.96
CA LEU A 163 -13.12 -6.45 -0.62
C LEU A 163 -14.30 -6.75 -1.57
N LYS A 164 -15.18 -5.76 -1.80
CA LYS A 164 -16.30 -5.88 -2.74
C LYS A 164 -15.82 -6.23 -4.14
N MET A 165 -14.76 -5.56 -4.61
CA MET A 165 -14.17 -5.83 -5.92
C MET A 165 -13.55 -7.22 -5.99
N THR A 166 -12.79 -7.62 -4.99
CA THR A 166 -12.19 -8.96 -4.89
C THR A 166 -13.30 -10.01 -5.02
N LEU A 167 -14.37 -9.89 -4.24
CA LEU A 167 -15.51 -10.81 -4.30
C LEU A 167 -16.19 -10.82 -5.68
N ARG A 168 -16.44 -9.65 -6.27
CA ARG A 168 -17.04 -9.50 -7.61
C ARG A 168 -16.20 -10.17 -8.69
N MET A 169 -14.88 -10.14 -8.54
CA MET A 169 -13.93 -10.78 -9.45
C MET A 169 -13.87 -12.30 -9.26
N PHE A 170 -13.81 -12.79 -8.01
CA PHE A 170 -13.83 -14.22 -7.69
C PHE A 170 -15.09 -14.90 -8.22
N LEU A 171 -16.24 -14.25 -8.09
CA LEU A 171 -17.53 -14.77 -8.58
C LEU A 171 -17.63 -14.79 -10.11
N SER A 172 -16.78 -14.05 -10.82
CA SER A 172 -16.82 -13.98 -12.29
C SER A 172 -16.13 -15.15 -13.03
N LEU A 173 -15.74 -16.22 -12.31
CA LEU A 173 -15.26 -17.54 -12.77
C LEU A 173 -14.08 -17.60 -13.77
N ARG A 174 -13.66 -16.50 -14.40
CA ARG A 174 -12.60 -16.45 -15.42
C ARG A 174 -11.24 -15.93 -14.94
N PHE A 175 -11.13 -15.46 -13.69
CA PHE A 175 -10.02 -14.60 -13.30
C PHE A 175 -8.96 -15.23 -12.38
N VAL A 176 -9.32 -16.27 -11.60
CA VAL A 176 -8.41 -16.90 -10.61
C VAL A 176 -7.15 -17.52 -11.24
N ALA A 177 -7.09 -17.62 -12.57
CA ALA A 177 -5.96 -18.18 -13.31
C ALA A 177 -5.10 -17.16 -14.10
N LEU A 178 -5.38 -15.84 -14.02
CA LEU A 178 -4.63 -14.87 -14.82
C LEU A 178 -3.32 -14.46 -14.14
N SER A 179 -2.26 -15.24 -14.37
CA SER A 179 -0.89 -14.87 -13.99
C SER A 179 -0.35 -13.65 -14.78
N ASN A 180 -1.01 -13.26 -15.87
CA ASN A 180 -0.59 -12.17 -16.76
C ASN A 180 -1.08 -10.79 -16.25
N GLU A 181 -0.15 -9.97 -15.74
CA GLU A 181 -0.46 -8.64 -15.19
C GLU A 181 -1.09 -7.68 -16.20
N LYS A 182 -0.68 -7.72 -17.48
CA LYS A 182 -1.23 -6.84 -18.54
C LYS A 182 -2.71 -7.14 -18.76
N LEU A 183 -3.07 -8.41 -18.84
CA LEU A 183 -4.46 -8.82 -18.99
C LEU A 183 -5.28 -8.47 -17.74
N ARG A 184 -4.71 -8.63 -16.54
CA ARG A 184 -5.37 -8.19 -15.30
C ARG A 184 -5.66 -6.69 -15.31
N ASN A 185 -4.69 -5.88 -15.73
CA ASN A 185 -4.83 -4.42 -15.84
C ASN A 185 -5.88 -4.02 -16.88
N GLN A 186 -5.89 -4.68 -18.04
CA GLN A 186 -6.91 -4.49 -19.08
C GLN A 186 -8.32 -4.76 -18.55
N VAL A 187 -8.54 -5.94 -17.95
CA VAL A 187 -9.86 -6.31 -17.40
C VAL A 187 -10.27 -5.38 -16.26
N ALA A 188 -9.33 -4.94 -15.43
CA ALA A 188 -9.61 -3.97 -14.37
C ALA A 188 -10.07 -2.63 -14.95
N TYR A 189 -9.46 -2.17 -16.04
CA TYR A 189 -9.86 -0.94 -16.72
C TYR A 189 -11.23 -1.07 -17.41
N GLU A 190 -11.44 -2.14 -18.17
CA GLU A 190 -12.72 -2.43 -18.87
C GLU A 190 -13.91 -2.55 -17.89
N ARG A 191 -13.66 -3.00 -16.67
CA ARG A 191 -14.67 -3.12 -15.60
C ARG A 191 -14.82 -1.86 -14.75
N GLY A 192 -14.13 -0.77 -15.09
CA GLY A 192 -14.17 0.50 -14.35
C GLY A 192 -13.57 0.42 -12.94
N LEU A 193 -12.71 -0.57 -12.67
CA LEU A 193 -12.04 -0.73 -11.36
C LEU A 193 -10.87 0.23 -11.20
N ILE A 194 -10.22 0.57 -12.31
CA ILE A 194 -9.10 1.51 -12.35
C ILE A 194 -9.38 2.61 -13.38
N CYS A 195 -8.91 3.81 -13.10
CA CYS A 195 -9.05 4.93 -14.03
C CYS A 195 -8.05 4.81 -15.20
N LYS A 196 -8.31 5.55 -16.28
CA LYS A 196 -7.45 5.58 -17.48
C LYS A 196 -5.99 5.89 -17.15
N MET A 197 -5.73 6.85 -16.27
CA MET A 197 -4.37 7.23 -15.89
C MET A 197 -3.63 6.10 -15.15
N CYS A 198 -4.31 5.40 -14.24
CA CYS A 198 -3.73 4.22 -13.57
C CYS A 198 -3.47 3.08 -14.55
N PHE A 199 -4.40 2.84 -15.49
CA PHE A 199 -4.24 1.85 -16.54
C PHE A 199 -3.00 2.12 -17.41
N GLU A 200 -2.84 3.35 -17.91
CA GLU A 200 -1.70 3.77 -18.73
C GLU A 200 -0.37 3.71 -17.95
N ARG A 201 -0.37 4.16 -16.69
CA ARG A 201 0.80 4.06 -15.80
C ARG A 201 1.23 2.61 -15.62
N ASN A 202 0.28 1.72 -15.33
CA ASN A 202 0.54 0.31 -15.14
C ASN A 202 1.11 -0.32 -16.42
N ASN A 203 0.60 0.05 -17.60
CA ASN A 203 1.16 -0.42 -18.87
C ASN A 203 2.63 -0.02 -19.05
N LYS A 204 3.01 1.22 -18.72
CA LYS A 204 4.42 1.65 -18.71
C LYS A 204 5.28 0.81 -17.77
N LEU A 205 4.75 0.42 -16.61
CA LEU A 205 5.46 -0.50 -15.69
C LEU A 205 5.64 -1.89 -16.31
N PHE A 206 4.65 -2.39 -17.05
CA PHE A 206 4.72 -3.70 -17.70
C PHE A 206 5.54 -3.73 -19.00
N GLU A 207 5.97 -2.56 -19.48
CA GLU A 207 6.93 -2.41 -20.59
C GLU A 207 8.38 -2.48 -20.11
N ALA A 208 8.62 -2.50 -18.80
CA ALA A 208 9.96 -2.68 -18.25
C ALA A 208 10.63 -3.94 -18.82
N GLU A 209 11.90 -3.81 -19.18
CA GLU A 209 12.69 -4.89 -19.74
C GLU A 209 12.80 -6.03 -18.73
N LYS A 210 12.59 -7.26 -19.20
CA LYS A 210 12.78 -8.48 -18.40
C LYS A 210 13.93 -9.27 -18.98
N LYS A 211 15.04 -9.33 -18.24
CA LYS A 211 16.24 -10.07 -18.64
C LYS A 211 16.25 -11.45 -17.96
N PRO A 212 16.29 -12.57 -18.71
CA PRO A 212 16.45 -13.89 -18.12
C PRO A 212 17.81 -14.04 -17.42
N ILE A 213 17.83 -14.68 -16.25
CA ILE A 213 19.07 -14.99 -15.53
C ILE A 213 19.69 -16.24 -16.16
N LYS A 214 20.79 -16.06 -16.88
CA LYS A 214 21.58 -17.14 -17.53
C LYS A 214 22.97 -17.26 -16.92
N GLU A 215 23.45 -16.21 -16.30
CA GLU A 215 24.72 -16.15 -15.59
C GLU A 215 24.52 -15.50 -14.23
N LYS A 216 25.42 -15.78 -13.29
CA LYS A 216 25.36 -15.17 -11.95
C LYS A 216 25.44 -13.64 -12.00
N ALA A 217 26.19 -13.10 -12.96
CA ALA A 217 26.34 -11.65 -13.17
C ALA A 217 25.04 -10.98 -13.65
N ASP A 218 24.03 -11.75 -14.09
CA ASP A 218 22.74 -11.19 -14.53
C ASP A 218 21.86 -10.72 -13.37
N VAL A 219 22.22 -11.03 -12.13
CA VAL A 219 21.45 -10.68 -10.94
C VAL A 219 22.35 -10.11 -9.85
N GLN A 220 21.89 -9.04 -9.23
CA GLN A 220 22.59 -8.38 -8.14
C GLN A 220 21.65 -8.09 -6.97
N LYS A 221 22.26 -7.75 -5.84
CA LYS A 221 21.55 -7.28 -4.66
C LYS A 221 20.67 -6.06 -5.02
N GLY A 222 19.43 -6.07 -4.55
CA GLY A 222 18.44 -5.01 -4.80
C GLY A 222 17.70 -5.12 -6.13
N ASP A 223 17.92 -6.18 -6.91
CA ASP A 223 17.12 -6.46 -8.11
C ASP A 223 15.74 -7.02 -7.76
N ILE A 224 14.78 -6.78 -8.66
CA ILE A 224 13.49 -7.45 -8.65
C ILE A 224 13.59 -8.68 -9.53
N ILE A 225 13.39 -9.86 -8.95
CA ILE A 225 13.30 -11.12 -9.70
C ILE A 225 11.85 -11.58 -9.80
N THR A 226 11.48 -12.13 -10.95
CA THR A 226 10.21 -12.80 -11.17
C THR A 226 10.46 -14.30 -11.35
N PHE A 227 9.77 -15.14 -10.57
CA PHE A 227 9.87 -16.60 -10.63
C PHE A 227 8.52 -17.28 -10.40
N SER A 228 8.42 -18.56 -10.78
CA SER A 228 7.22 -19.37 -10.52
C SER A 228 7.15 -19.83 -9.06
N TYR A 229 6.04 -19.54 -8.38
CA TYR A 229 5.71 -19.94 -7.03
C TYR A 229 4.25 -20.44 -7.03
N TRP A 230 4.04 -21.73 -6.76
CA TRP A 230 2.71 -22.36 -6.80
C TRP A 230 1.95 -22.13 -8.13
N ASN A 231 2.64 -22.28 -9.26
CA ASN A 231 2.11 -22.04 -10.62
C ASN A 231 1.69 -20.59 -10.91
N LEU A 232 2.08 -19.63 -10.06
CA LEU A 232 1.88 -18.21 -10.25
C LEU A 232 3.23 -17.49 -10.34
N TYR A 233 3.32 -16.44 -11.16
CA TYR A 233 4.50 -15.58 -11.17
C TYR A 233 4.50 -14.69 -9.92
N HIS A 234 5.63 -14.67 -9.22
CA HIS A 234 5.87 -13.85 -8.04
C HIS A 234 7.08 -12.97 -8.25
N ASP A 235 6.97 -11.73 -7.80
CA ASP A 235 8.09 -10.78 -7.72
C ASP A 235 8.72 -10.81 -6.32
N ALA A 236 10.04 -10.68 -6.28
CA ALA A 236 10.80 -10.64 -5.04
C ALA A 236 11.99 -9.69 -5.12
N ILE A 237 12.42 -9.18 -3.97
CA ILE A 237 13.63 -8.38 -3.85
C ILE A 237 14.80 -9.27 -3.47
N VAL A 238 15.85 -9.26 -4.27
CA VAL A 238 17.12 -9.94 -3.96
C VAL A 238 17.81 -9.22 -2.81
N LEU A 239 17.91 -9.89 -1.67
CA LEU A 239 18.61 -9.37 -0.48
C LEU A 239 20.11 -9.69 -0.54
N GLU A 240 20.46 -10.84 -1.11
CA GLU A 240 21.84 -11.33 -1.22
C GLU A 240 21.99 -12.35 -2.35
N VAL A 241 23.14 -12.29 -3.03
CA VAL A 241 23.59 -13.29 -4.02
C VAL A 241 24.77 -14.03 -3.40
N HIS A 242 24.64 -15.33 -3.17
CA HIS A 242 25.65 -16.11 -2.45
C HIS A 242 26.78 -16.56 -3.37
N GLU A 243 27.98 -16.72 -2.80
CA GLU A 243 29.08 -17.38 -3.48
C GLU A 243 28.80 -18.87 -3.72
N ASP A 244 29.44 -19.41 -4.75
CA ASP A 244 29.19 -20.78 -5.17
C ASP A 244 29.69 -21.73 -4.09
N LYS A 245 28.83 -22.63 -3.65
CA LYS A 245 29.31 -23.86 -3.02
C LYS A 245 29.94 -24.69 -4.14
N VAL A 246 31.18 -25.13 -3.93
CA VAL A 246 31.95 -25.95 -4.88
C VAL A 246 31.05 -27.04 -5.48
N GLY A 247 30.77 -26.97 -6.79
CA GLY A 247 29.95 -27.95 -7.52
C GLY A 247 28.66 -27.45 -8.20
N HIS A 248 28.35 -26.15 -8.22
CA HIS A 248 27.08 -25.63 -8.77
C HIS A 248 27.21 -24.59 -9.89
N ARG A 249 28.02 -24.88 -10.93
CA ARG A 249 28.26 -23.95 -12.06
C ARG A 249 27.01 -23.48 -12.83
N ASN A 250 25.90 -24.22 -12.76
CA ASN A 250 24.67 -23.94 -13.53
C ASN A 250 23.51 -23.45 -12.64
N LYS A 251 23.80 -22.95 -11.44
CA LYS A 251 22.79 -22.49 -10.48
C LYS A 251 23.23 -21.20 -9.80
N VAL A 252 22.27 -20.41 -9.34
CA VAL A 252 22.50 -19.24 -8.49
C VAL A 252 21.73 -19.40 -7.18
N ASP A 253 22.41 -19.17 -6.06
CA ASP A 253 21.80 -19.23 -4.74
C ASP A 253 21.49 -17.82 -4.23
N LEU A 254 20.22 -17.55 -3.97
CA LEU A 254 19.71 -16.22 -3.67
C LEU A 254 18.99 -16.22 -2.31
N THR A 255 19.26 -15.21 -1.50
CA THR A 255 18.34 -14.79 -0.44
C THR A 255 17.46 -13.67 -0.99
N PHE A 256 16.14 -13.80 -0.86
CA PHE A 256 15.17 -12.81 -1.33
C PHE A 256 14.02 -12.63 -0.35
N ALA A 257 13.38 -11.45 -0.42
CA ALA A 257 12.14 -11.14 0.29
C ALA A 257 10.96 -11.15 -0.67
N HIS A 258 9.86 -11.80 -0.29
CA HIS A 258 8.61 -11.79 -1.06
C HIS A 258 7.41 -12.06 -0.18
N TYR A 259 6.20 -11.69 -0.63
CA TYR A 259 4.97 -12.20 -0.05
C TYR A 259 4.88 -13.70 -0.29
N ALA A 260 4.95 -14.46 0.79
CA ALA A 260 4.82 -15.91 0.80
C ALA A 260 3.45 -16.31 1.35
N PHE A 261 2.83 -17.30 0.69
CA PHE A 261 1.74 -18.06 1.28
C PHE A 261 2.33 -19.00 2.34
N CYS A 262 1.85 -18.92 3.58
CA CYS A 262 2.39 -19.69 4.70
C CYS A 262 1.49 -20.83 5.20
N GLY A 263 0.38 -21.15 4.53
CA GLY A 263 -0.45 -22.32 4.85
C GLY A 263 -1.95 -22.01 4.92
N GLN A 264 -2.77 -23.04 5.15
CA GLN A 264 -4.24 -22.93 5.14
C GLN A 264 -4.83 -22.06 6.26
N SER A 265 -4.06 -21.78 7.32
CA SER A 265 -4.46 -20.96 8.46
C SER A 265 -3.58 -19.71 8.66
N GLU A 266 -2.60 -19.47 7.78
CA GLU A 266 -1.67 -18.35 7.92
C GLU A 266 -1.88 -17.30 6.83
N HIS A 267 -1.94 -16.03 7.24
CA HIS A 267 -2.01 -14.91 6.32
C HIS A 267 -0.74 -14.84 5.45
N TYR A 268 -0.89 -14.36 4.20
CA TYR A 268 0.25 -14.04 3.35
C TYR A 268 1.16 -13.07 4.06
N THR A 269 2.42 -13.47 4.23
CA THR A 269 3.41 -12.75 5.04
C THR A 269 4.64 -12.48 4.18
N ILE A 270 5.23 -11.29 4.30
CA ILE A 270 6.53 -11.03 3.67
C ILE A 270 7.59 -11.85 4.40
N LYS A 271 8.23 -12.78 3.70
CA LYS A 271 9.26 -13.66 4.27
C LYS A 271 10.57 -13.53 3.51
N GLN A 272 11.65 -13.62 4.27
CA GLN A 272 12.97 -13.87 3.73
C GLN A 272 13.10 -15.37 3.45
N LYS A 273 13.47 -15.73 2.22
CA LYS A 273 13.77 -17.11 1.83
C LYS A 273 15.11 -17.20 1.13
N ARG A 274 15.79 -18.32 1.34
CA ARG A 274 16.96 -18.71 0.56
C ARG A 274 16.56 -19.83 -0.40
N LYS A 275 16.85 -19.68 -1.69
CA LYS A 275 16.56 -20.70 -2.70
C LYS A 275 17.60 -20.65 -3.80
N THR A 276 17.94 -21.84 -4.29
CA THR A 276 18.79 -22.01 -5.46
C THR A 276 17.93 -22.11 -6.72
N PHE A 277 18.26 -21.30 -7.72
CA PHE A 277 17.60 -21.27 -9.03
C PHE A 277 18.52 -21.78 -10.13
N PRO A 278 18.00 -22.46 -11.16
CA PRO A 278 18.79 -22.84 -12.32
C PRO A 278 19.12 -21.61 -13.18
N LEU A 279 20.34 -21.58 -13.72
CA LEU A 279 20.81 -20.57 -14.68
C LEU A 279 20.37 -20.93 -16.12
N ASN A 280 19.06 -21.06 -16.34
CA ASN A 280 18.48 -21.44 -17.63
C ASN A 280 17.45 -20.42 -18.14
N GLY A 281 17.34 -19.26 -17.48
CA GLY A 281 16.35 -18.23 -17.80
C GLY A 281 14.95 -18.48 -17.24
N SER A 282 14.72 -19.49 -16.38
CA SER A 282 13.41 -19.68 -15.72
C SER A 282 13.05 -18.57 -14.72
N VAL A 283 14.03 -17.76 -14.35
CA VAL A 283 13.89 -16.57 -13.50
C VAL A 283 14.35 -15.37 -14.31
N THR A 284 13.63 -14.26 -14.20
CA THR A 284 13.96 -13.01 -14.89
C THR A 284 14.21 -11.90 -13.90
N VAL A 285 15.17 -11.03 -14.18
CA VAL A 285 15.31 -9.73 -13.52
C VAL A 285 14.45 -8.71 -14.26
N THR A 286 13.65 -7.93 -13.53
CA THR A 286 12.91 -6.80 -14.09
C THR A 286 13.74 -5.52 -13.95
N MET A 287 14.06 -4.89 -15.07
CA MET A 287 14.90 -3.71 -15.15
C MET A 287 14.07 -2.45 -15.35
N TYR A 288 14.01 -1.63 -14.30
CA TYR A 288 13.44 -0.28 -14.38
C TYR A 288 14.59 0.71 -14.56
N THR A 289 15.06 0.86 -15.81
CA THR A 289 16.12 1.81 -16.14
C THR A 289 15.64 3.27 -16.05
N SER A 290 16.56 4.17 -15.71
CA SER A 290 16.33 5.61 -15.68
C SER A 290 16.81 6.22 -16.99
N PRO A 291 16.00 7.00 -17.74
CA PRO A 291 14.56 7.25 -17.63
C PRO A 291 13.73 6.09 -18.24
N PRO A 292 12.49 5.84 -17.75
CA PRO A 292 11.59 6.83 -17.15
C PRO A 292 11.37 6.75 -15.62
N PHE A 293 12.03 5.84 -14.89
CA PHE A 293 11.73 5.62 -13.46
C PHE A 293 12.81 6.16 -12.52
N LYS A 294 12.40 6.84 -11.44
CA LYS A 294 13.28 7.22 -10.33
C LYS A 294 13.34 6.07 -9.31
N VAL A 295 14.50 5.45 -9.16
CA VAL A 295 14.69 4.25 -8.32
C VAL A 295 15.59 4.52 -7.11
N TYR A 296 15.40 3.75 -6.05
CA TYR A 296 16.33 3.64 -4.91
C TYR A 296 17.61 2.90 -5.33
N THR A 297 18.71 3.19 -4.65
CA THR A 297 19.94 2.40 -4.77
C THR A 297 19.68 0.95 -4.31
N SER A 298 20.56 0.03 -4.69
CA SER A 298 20.46 -1.36 -4.24
C SER A 298 20.46 -1.52 -2.72
N LYS A 299 21.23 -0.68 -2.01
CA LYS A 299 21.27 -0.67 -0.55
C LYS A 299 19.93 -0.23 0.04
N GLU A 300 19.45 0.95 -0.36
CA GLU A 300 18.15 1.47 0.08
C GLU A 300 17.00 0.48 -0.23
N THR A 301 17.01 -0.13 -1.42
CA THR A 301 16.00 -1.13 -1.84
C THR A 301 15.98 -2.34 -0.90
N VAL A 302 17.15 -2.85 -0.52
CA VAL A 302 17.26 -3.99 0.40
C VAL A 302 16.87 -3.62 1.82
N ASP A 303 17.31 -2.46 2.30
CA ASP A 303 16.96 -1.98 3.64
C ASP A 303 15.44 -1.86 3.75
N ARG A 304 14.80 -1.23 2.76
CA ARG A 304 13.33 -1.16 2.62
C ARG A 304 12.66 -2.53 2.65
N ALA A 305 13.19 -3.51 1.89
CA ALA A 305 12.64 -4.86 1.87
C ALA A 305 12.73 -5.56 3.24
N LYS A 306 13.84 -5.37 3.96
CA LYS A 306 14.06 -5.92 5.31
C LYS A 306 13.10 -5.34 6.34
N MET A 307 12.77 -4.05 6.24
CA MET A 307 11.85 -3.37 7.18
C MET A 307 10.42 -3.89 7.14
N ARG A 308 10.03 -4.57 6.05
CA ARG A 308 8.68 -5.13 5.88
C ARG A 308 8.62 -6.64 6.08
N ILE A 309 9.73 -7.29 6.48
CA ILE A 309 9.69 -8.71 6.85
C ILE A 309 8.66 -8.92 7.98
N ASP A 310 7.92 -10.02 7.90
CA ASP A 310 6.83 -10.40 8.80
C ASP A 310 5.57 -9.52 8.72
N GLU A 311 5.48 -8.59 7.76
CA GLU A 311 4.24 -7.87 7.50
C GLU A 311 3.16 -8.79 6.88
N GLN A 312 1.93 -8.71 7.41
CA GLN A 312 0.79 -9.56 7.04
C GLN A 312 -0.36 -8.80 6.35
N GLN A 313 -0.08 -7.61 5.81
CA GLN A 313 -1.10 -6.73 5.20
C GLN A 313 -1.41 -7.08 3.73
N PHE A 314 -1.28 -8.35 3.36
CA PHE A 314 -1.53 -8.77 1.98
C PHE A 314 -2.96 -8.44 1.55
N ALA A 315 -3.07 -7.79 0.39
CA ALA A 315 -4.35 -7.49 -0.23
C ALA A 315 -4.26 -7.82 -1.71
N PHE A 316 -5.10 -8.74 -2.16
CA PHE A 316 -5.20 -9.09 -3.57
C PHE A 316 -5.52 -7.82 -4.38
N PHE A 317 -4.69 -7.50 -5.38
CA PHE A 317 -4.73 -6.25 -6.20
C PHE A 317 -4.33 -4.93 -5.52
N ALA A 318 -3.71 -4.97 -4.35
CA ALA A 318 -3.36 -3.73 -3.65
C ALA A 318 -2.08 -3.79 -2.83
N ASN A 319 -1.71 -4.97 -2.34
CA ASN A 319 -0.50 -5.19 -1.57
C ASN A 319 -0.08 -6.66 -1.76
N ASP A 320 0.31 -7.00 -2.99
CA ASP A 320 0.85 -8.31 -3.37
C ASP A 320 2.37 -8.28 -3.55
N SER A 321 2.95 -9.38 -4.05
CA SER A 321 4.40 -9.50 -4.26
C SER A 321 4.98 -8.42 -5.19
N SER A 322 4.24 -8.04 -6.23
CA SER A 322 4.69 -7.05 -7.21
C SER A 322 4.59 -5.63 -6.66
N HIS A 323 3.53 -5.34 -5.88
CA HIS A 323 3.41 -4.07 -5.16
C HIS A 323 4.53 -3.91 -4.12
N PHE A 324 4.82 -4.95 -3.35
CA PHE A 324 5.94 -4.96 -2.41
C PHE A 324 7.28 -4.70 -3.11
N ALA A 325 7.58 -5.45 -4.17
CA ALA A 325 8.83 -5.31 -4.91
C ALA A 325 8.99 -3.88 -5.49
N ARG A 326 7.93 -3.34 -6.11
CA ARG A 326 7.92 -1.96 -6.64
C ARG A 326 8.06 -0.92 -5.54
N TRP A 327 7.42 -1.10 -4.39
CA TRP A 327 7.54 -0.21 -3.22
C TRP A 327 8.98 -0.12 -2.71
N CYS A 328 9.70 -1.25 -2.70
CA CYS A 328 11.11 -1.29 -2.32
C CYS A 328 11.98 -0.54 -3.34
N LYS A 329 11.63 -0.58 -4.63
CA LYS A 329 12.49 -0.10 -5.72
C LYS A 329 12.25 1.36 -6.11
N PHE A 330 11.02 1.87 -6.08
CA PHE A 330 10.69 3.19 -6.62
C PHE A 330 10.72 4.31 -5.59
N LYS A 331 11.37 5.42 -5.94
CA LYS A 331 11.22 6.71 -5.27
C LYS A 331 9.94 7.35 -5.80
N LEU A 332 8.84 7.18 -5.08
CA LEU A 332 7.64 7.95 -5.37
C LEU A 332 7.93 9.41 -5.01
N SER A 333 7.89 10.29 -6.00
CA SER A 333 7.95 11.73 -5.74
C SER A 333 6.70 12.11 -4.94
N HIS A 334 6.90 12.83 -3.84
CA HIS A 334 5.83 13.64 -3.25
C HIS A 334 5.37 14.59 -4.37
N SER A 335 4.11 14.45 -4.81
CA SER A 335 3.51 15.40 -5.72
C SER A 335 3.63 16.78 -5.07
N SER A 336 4.26 17.70 -5.79
CA SER A 336 4.42 19.11 -5.43
C SER A 336 3.09 19.85 -5.43
#